data_AF-A0A1A7WYA2-F1
#
_entry.id   AF-A0A1A7WYA2-F1
#
_cell.length_a   1.000
_cell.length_b   1.000
_cell.length_c   1.000
_cell.angle_alpha   90.00
_cell.angle_beta   90.00
_cell.angle_gamma   90.00
#
_symmetry.space_group_name_H-M   'P 1'
#
loop_
_entity.id
_entity.type
_entity.pdbx_description
1 polymer ?
#
loop_
_entity_poly.entity_id
_entity_poly.type
_entity_poly.pdbx_seq_one_letter_code
_entity_poly.pdbx_strand_id
1 'polypeptide(L)'
;MGDEDEAPPALLACVSQMRSSSYSTVQQQGYSEKLLLQRKKELEQTQQKCVATLALLCCFAVLMVLIFSSVDIWGDDEDGITEENCSRDCRIVLAENIPEELSLHTDGRHNLPLSVGFHSLLDRAKTSVELVSSLWNLNCWDLDPVPSAAKQGQLLFQRLLSLKSRGVKLKIVSSWTDSTELKALEAHSAEVRSVNMTALTRGGLHSSFWIVDRKHVYIGSADMDWRSLSKRKELGVVVYNCSCLALDLHRVFSFYWQLHDRDYIPSIWSKRVTALYGKHQPLELQLNATPAAAYVSVRNIVFRNAEFTTSY
;
A
#
# COMPACT_ATOMS: atom_id res chain seq x y z
N MET A 1 26.02 -48.21 109.64
CA MET A 1 27.34 -48.19 110.29
C MET A 1 28.22 -49.11 109.49
N GLY A 2 28.93 -48.66 108.46
CA GLY A 2 29.14 -47.34 107.88
C GLY A 2 30.29 -47.53 106.90
N ASP A 3 29.95 -47.68 105.62
CA ASP A 3 30.84 -48.15 104.55
C ASP A 3 31.99 -47.18 104.24
N GLU A 4 33.11 -47.82 103.91
CA GLU A 4 34.33 -47.27 103.28
C GLU A 4 33.97 -46.50 101.99
N ASP A 5 34.68 -45.41 101.70
CA ASP A 5 35.79 -45.48 100.73
C ASP A 5 36.56 -44.16 100.66
N GLU A 6 37.85 -44.31 100.37
CA GLU A 6 38.92 -43.33 100.45
C GLU A 6 39.03 -42.51 99.15
N ALA A 7 39.23 -41.19 99.27
CA ALA A 7 39.43 -40.30 98.12
C ALA A 7 40.13 -38.99 98.56
N PRO A 8 40.62 -38.15 97.62
CA PRO A 8 41.69 -38.38 96.63
C PRO A 8 42.72 -37.20 96.68
N PRO A 9 43.71 -37.09 95.77
CA PRO A 9 44.93 -36.30 96.00
C PRO A 9 44.92 -34.85 95.45
N ALA A 10 45.78 -34.05 96.08
CA ALA A 10 46.54 -32.86 95.66
C ALA A 10 46.05 -31.97 94.50
N LEU A 11 45.87 -30.67 94.81
CA LEU A 11 45.61 -29.58 93.86
C LEU A 11 46.50 -28.35 94.10
N LEU A 12 46.72 -27.61 93.00
CA LEU A 12 47.17 -26.20 92.85
C LEU A 12 48.69 -25.96 93.01
N ALA A 13 49.36 -25.07 92.27
CA ALA A 13 49.02 -23.97 91.35
C ALA A 13 50.36 -23.54 90.68
N CYS A 14 50.53 -22.68 89.67
CA CYS A 14 49.72 -21.91 88.73
C CYS A 14 50.75 -21.29 87.75
N VAL A 15 50.49 -21.29 86.44
CA VAL A 15 51.03 -20.26 85.53
C VAL A 15 49.87 -19.82 84.65
N SER A 16 49.28 -18.67 84.99
CA SER A 16 48.32 -17.97 84.16
C SER A 16 49.06 -17.08 83.16
N GLN A 17 48.94 -17.37 81.86
CA GLN A 17 49.27 -16.40 80.83
C GLN A 17 48.02 -16.04 80.04
N MET A 18 47.70 -14.75 80.15
CA MET A 18 46.68 -13.98 79.46
C MET A 18 46.78 -14.19 77.94
N ARG A 19 45.68 -14.58 77.28
CA ARG A 19 45.53 -14.47 75.82
C ARG A 19 44.27 -13.65 75.52
N SER A 20 44.49 -12.39 75.20
CA SER A 20 43.46 -11.41 74.86
C SER A 20 42.81 -11.70 73.50
N SER A 21 41.49 -11.83 73.49
CA SER A 21 40.55 -11.19 72.55
C SER A 21 41.06 -10.89 71.13
N SER A 22 41.14 -11.90 70.26
CA SER A 22 41.31 -11.69 68.81
C SER A 22 40.27 -12.41 67.94
N TYR A 23 39.33 -13.15 68.55
CA TYR A 23 38.37 -13.98 67.83
C TYR A 23 37.06 -13.26 67.47
N SER A 24 36.65 -12.22 68.20
CA SER A 24 35.36 -11.55 67.98
C SER A 24 35.36 -10.54 66.81
N THR A 25 36.47 -9.83 66.59
CA THR A 25 36.58 -8.82 65.52
C THR A 25 36.67 -9.44 64.13
N VAL A 26 37.39 -10.56 63.97
CA VAL A 26 37.50 -11.28 62.68
C VAL A 26 36.17 -11.88 62.24
N GLN A 27 35.35 -12.35 63.19
CA GLN A 27 34.04 -12.95 62.90
C GLN A 27 32.97 -11.89 62.58
N GLN A 28 33.04 -10.70 63.19
CA GLN A 28 32.21 -9.54 62.83
C GLN A 28 32.60 -8.94 61.47
N GLN A 29 33.89 -8.88 61.15
CA GLN A 29 34.38 -8.36 59.86
C GLN A 29 33.91 -9.23 58.67
N GLY A 30 34.03 -10.55 58.80
CA GLY A 30 33.57 -11.49 57.76
C GLY A 30 32.05 -11.54 57.59
N TYR A 31 31.27 -11.22 58.62
CA TYR A 31 29.81 -11.09 58.52
C TYR A 31 29.41 -9.80 57.79
N SER A 32 30.08 -8.68 58.08
CA SER A 32 29.86 -7.40 57.40
C SER A 32 30.24 -7.46 55.91
N GLU A 33 31.35 -8.11 55.57
CA GLU A 33 31.77 -8.33 54.18
C GLU A 33 30.79 -9.22 53.41
N LYS A 34 30.27 -10.29 54.04
CA LYS A 34 29.22 -11.13 53.43
C LYS A 34 27.93 -10.36 53.21
N LEU A 35 27.52 -9.51 54.15
CA LEU A 35 26.35 -8.66 54.02
C LEU A 35 26.51 -7.61 52.92
N LEU A 36 27.69 -6.99 52.81
CA LEU A 36 28.03 -6.06 51.73
C LEU A 36 28.05 -6.74 50.36
N LEU A 37 28.62 -7.94 50.27
CA LEU A 37 28.63 -8.74 49.04
C LEU A 37 27.22 -9.16 48.63
N GLN A 38 26.36 -9.49 49.59
CA GLN A 38 24.96 -9.84 49.35
C GLN A 38 24.15 -8.62 48.88
N ARG A 39 24.32 -7.45 49.52
CA ARG A 39 23.71 -6.19 49.04
C ARG A 39 24.21 -5.79 47.66
N LYS A 40 25.50 -5.99 47.37
CA LYS A 40 26.08 -5.72 46.05
C LYS A 40 25.47 -6.62 44.98
N LYS A 41 25.31 -7.92 45.26
CA LYS A 41 24.62 -8.86 44.37
C LYS A 41 23.15 -8.51 44.15
N GLU A 42 22.43 -8.08 45.19
CA GLU A 42 21.04 -7.63 45.05
C GLU A 42 20.93 -6.33 44.24
N LEU A 43 21.87 -5.41 44.41
CA LEU A 43 21.95 -4.17 43.64
C LEU A 43 22.27 -4.45 42.17
N GLU A 44 23.26 -5.32 41.89
CA GLU A 44 23.61 -5.77 40.54
C GLU A 44 22.43 -6.50 39.88
N GLN A 45 21.72 -7.36 40.61
CA GLN A 45 20.54 -8.06 40.11
C GLN A 45 19.38 -7.08 39.84
N THR A 46 19.19 -6.07 40.68
CA THR A 46 18.18 -5.02 40.46
C THR A 46 18.54 -4.15 39.27
N GLN A 47 19.81 -3.76 39.13
CA GLN A 47 20.32 -3.00 38.01
C GLN A 47 20.15 -3.78 36.69
N GLN A 48 20.45 -5.08 36.68
CA GLN A 48 20.31 -5.91 35.49
C GLN A 48 18.85 -6.12 35.10
N LYS A 49 17.93 -6.22 36.07
CA LYS A 49 16.49 -6.22 35.82
C LYS A 49 16.03 -4.89 35.20
N CYS A 50 16.45 -3.75 35.74
CA CYS A 50 16.11 -2.44 35.20
C CYS A 50 16.62 -2.24 33.76
N VAL A 51 17.87 -2.64 33.48
CA VAL A 51 18.43 -2.58 32.13
C VAL A 51 17.66 -3.48 31.16
N ALA A 52 17.30 -4.70 31.57
CA ALA A 52 16.51 -5.60 30.75
C ALA A 52 15.09 -5.05 30.47
N THR A 53 14.42 -4.47 31.48
CA THR A 53 13.10 -3.85 31.30
C THR A 53 13.15 -2.64 30.38
N LEU A 54 14.18 -1.80 30.51
CA LEU A 54 14.36 -0.62 29.65
C LEU A 54 14.67 -1.02 28.21
N ALA A 55 15.52 -2.05 28.01
CA ALA A 55 15.78 -2.61 26.68
C ALA A 55 14.50 -3.18 26.05
N LEU A 56 13.67 -3.89 26.82
CA LEU A 56 12.40 -4.44 26.34
C LEU A 56 11.40 -3.35 25.95
N LEU A 57 11.31 -2.27 26.75
CA LEU A 57 10.49 -1.09 26.43
C LEU A 57 10.98 -0.39 25.17
N CYS A 58 12.29 -0.24 24.98
CA CYS A 58 12.86 0.32 23.76
C CYS A 58 12.56 -0.57 22.54
N CYS A 59 12.70 -1.89 22.67
CA CYS A 59 12.33 -2.83 21.60
C CYS A 59 10.84 -2.73 21.26
N PHE A 60 9.97 -2.63 22.26
CA PHE A 60 8.54 -2.44 22.05
C PHE A 60 8.23 -1.11 21.38
N ALA A 61 8.88 -0.02 21.80
CA ALA A 61 8.73 1.30 21.16
C ALA A 61 9.18 1.29 19.70
N VAL A 62 10.32 0.66 19.39
CA VAL A 62 10.80 0.49 18.01
C VAL A 62 9.84 -0.37 17.20
N LEU A 63 9.34 -1.48 17.75
CA LEU A 63 8.33 -2.31 17.09
C LEU A 63 7.05 -1.52 16.83
N MET A 64 6.58 -0.72 17.78
CA MET A 64 5.40 0.14 17.58
C MET A 64 5.67 1.19 16.51
N VAL A 65 6.84 1.85 16.50
CA VAL A 65 7.22 2.78 15.43
C VAL A 65 7.30 2.08 14.08
N LEU A 66 7.82 0.85 14.01
CA LEU A 66 7.86 0.08 12.76
C LEU A 66 6.47 -0.38 12.30
N ILE A 67 5.60 -0.78 13.23
CA ILE A 67 4.20 -1.13 12.97
C ILE A 67 3.46 0.10 12.48
N PHE A 68 3.53 1.22 13.21
CA PHE A 68 2.92 2.48 12.79
C PHE A 68 3.51 2.96 11.46
N SER A 69 4.82 2.92 11.25
CA SER A 69 5.42 3.27 9.95
C SER A 69 5.00 2.33 8.81
N SER A 70 4.69 1.06 9.10
CA SER A 70 4.13 0.13 8.11
C SER A 70 2.62 0.35 7.86
N VAL A 71 1.94 1.00 8.81
CA VAL A 71 0.51 1.32 8.77
C VAL A 71 0.25 2.74 8.23
N ASP A 72 1.19 3.69 8.41
CA ASP A 72 1.08 5.13 8.06
C ASP A 72 1.57 5.48 6.64
N ILE A 73 2.20 4.55 5.94
CA ILE A 73 2.40 4.72 4.50
C ILE A 73 1.14 4.13 3.86
N TRP A 74 0.51 4.84 2.92
CA TRP A 74 -0.71 4.44 2.20
C TRP A 74 -2.05 4.87 2.84
N GLY A 75 -2.20 6.18 3.09
CA GLY A 75 -3.50 6.82 3.35
C GLY A 75 -4.45 6.71 2.16
N ASP A 76 -5.13 5.57 2.04
CA ASP A 76 -6.15 5.29 1.02
C ASP A 76 -7.59 5.48 1.55
N ASP A 77 -7.77 5.86 2.82
CA ASP A 77 -9.10 6.12 3.41
C ASP A 77 -9.62 7.56 3.14
N GLU A 78 -8.89 8.36 2.35
CA GLU A 78 -9.21 9.79 2.12
C GLU A 78 -10.60 10.03 1.49
N ASP A 79 -11.15 9.05 0.76
CA ASP A 79 -12.44 9.19 0.09
C ASP A 79 -13.62 8.71 0.95
N GLY A 80 -13.36 8.07 2.11
CA GLY A 80 -14.39 7.56 3.02
C GLY A 80 -15.25 6.41 2.46
N ILE A 81 -14.86 5.82 1.31
CA ILE A 81 -15.56 4.71 0.67
C ILE A 81 -14.92 3.38 1.10
N THR A 82 -15.73 2.49 1.66
CA THR A 82 -15.35 1.18 2.19
C THR A 82 -16.19 0.06 1.55
N GLU A 83 -15.82 -1.19 1.79
CA GLU A 83 -16.51 -2.38 1.24
C GLU A 83 -17.98 -2.45 1.67
N GLU A 84 -18.30 -1.92 2.85
CA GLU A 84 -19.63 -1.90 3.43
C GLU A 84 -20.51 -0.73 2.96
N ASN A 85 -19.92 0.42 2.59
CA ASN A 85 -20.67 1.63 2.24
C ASN A 85 -20.70 1.95 0.73
N CYS A 86 -20.06 1.11 -0.09
CA CYS A 86 -19.96 1.34 -1.52
C CYS A 86 -21.30 1.15 -2.26
N SER A 87 -21.47 1.91 -3.34
CA SER A 87 -22.66 1.88 -4.21
C SER A 87 -22.56 0.75 -5.23
N ARG A 88 -23.67 0.03 -5.38
CA ARG A 88 -23.92 -1.01 -6.38
C ARG A 88 -24.87 -0.56 -7.49
N ASP A 89 -25.37 0.68 -7.43
CA ASP A 89 -26.22 1.25 -8.48
C ASP A 89 -25.35 2.03 -9.48
N CYS A 90 -25.10 1.43 -10.63
CA CYS A 90 -24.08 1.84 -11.57
C CYS A 90 -24.73 2.24 -12.90
N ARG A 91 -24.25 3.36 -13.48
CA ARG A 91 -24.61 3.76 -14.84
C ARG A 91 -23.46 3.47 -15.78
N ILE A 92 -23.66 2.55 -16.72
CA ILE A 92 -22.64 2.16 -17.71
C ILE A 92 -22.98 2.71 -19.09
N VAL A 93 -21.98 3.24 -19.77
CA VAL A 93 -22.12 3.77 -21.13
C VAL A 93 -20.95 3.27 -21.98
N LEU A 94 -21.25 2.83 -23.20
CA LEU A 94 -20.23 2.47 -24.18
C LEU A 94 -19.52 3.75 -24.65
N ALA A 95 -18.20 3.77 -24.55
CA ALA A 95 -17.38 4.87 -25.00
C ALA A 95 -16.53 4.44 -26.19
N GLU A 96 -16.55 5.20 -27.28
CA GLU A 96 -15.82 4.85 -28.49
C GLU A 96 -15.17 6.05 -29.17
N ASN A 97 -14.09 5.78 -29.87
CA ASN A 97 -13.62 6.65 -30.94
C ASN A 97 -13.80 5.90 -32.27
N ILE A 98 -14.30 6.60 -33.26
CA ILE A 98 -14.33 6.15 -34.66
C ILE A 98 -13.41 7.10 -35.42
N PRO A 99 -12.41 6.59 -36.17
CA PRO A 99 -11.52 7.43 -36.95
C PRO A 99 -12.30 8.41 -37.82
N GLU A 100 -11.84 9.67 -37.91
CA GLU A 100 -12.50 10.73 -38.70
C GLU A 100 -12.71 10.33 -40.17
N GLU A 101 -11.84 9.46 -40.71
CA GLU A 101 -11.90 8.96 -42.08
C GLU A 101 -12.97 7.87 -42.31
N LEU A 102 -13.57 7.35 -41.23
CA LEU A 102 -14.56 6.26 -41.29
C LEU A 102 -15.96 6.79 -41.00
N SER A 103 -16.76 6.99 -42.05
CA SER A 103 -18.18 7.31 -41.92
C SER A 103 -19.00 6.03 -41.68
N LEU A 104 -19.25 5.68 -40.42
CA LEU A 104 -20.23 4.64 -40.07
C LEU A 104 -21.63 5.25 -40.00
N HIS A 105 -22.58 4.67 -40.73
CA HIS A 105 -24.00 4.99 -40.59
C HIS A 105 -24.41 4.73 -39.13
N THR A 106 -24.69 5.81 -38.40
CA THR A 106 -25.04 5.78 -36.98
C THR A 106 -26.52 6.11 -36.84
N ASP A 107 -27.38 5.17 -37.23
CA ASP A 107 -28.80 5.25 -36.89
C ASP A 107 -28.93 5.03 -35.38
N GLY A 108 -29.24 6.09 -34.63
CA GLY A 108 -29.48 6.05 -33.19
C GLY A 108 -28.21 5.94 -32.32
N ARG A 109 -27.37 7.00 -32.29
CA ARG A 109 -26.17 7.08 -31.43
C ARG A 109 -26.43 6.68 -29.97
N HIS A 110 -26.08 5.43 -29.63
CA HIS A 110 -26.02 4.95 -28.25
C HIS A 110 -24.61 5.04 -27.64
N ASN A 111 -23.66 5.63 -28.38
CA ASN A 111 -22.23 5.56 -28.04
C ASN A 111 -21.70 6.96 -27.66
N LEU A 112 -20.97 7.02 -26.55
CA LEU A 112 -20.33 8.22 -26.02
C LEU A 112 -18.97 8.42 -26.71
N PRO A 113 -18.70 9.56 -27.36
CA PRO A 113 -17.35 9.81 -27.89
C PRO A 113 -16.31 9.76 -26.76
N LEU A 114 -15.18 9.09 -26.97
CA LEU A 114 -14.16 8.89 -25.92
C LEU A 114 -13.69 10.21 -25.29
N SER A 115 -13.46 11.25 -26.09
CA SER A 115 -13.06 12.57 -25.58
C SER A 115 -14.12 13.15 -24.63
N VAL A 116 -15.40 13.03 -24.98
CA VAL A 116 -16.52 13.47 -24.11
C VAL A 116 -16.57 12.63 -22.83
N GLY A 117 -16.31 11.33 -22.92
CA GLY A 117 -16.20 10.44 -21.76
C GLY A 117 -15.11 10.87 -20.78
N PHE A 118 -13.89 11.11 -21.27
CA PHE A 118 -12.77 11.56 -20.43
C PHE A 118 -13.02 12.95 -19.83
N HIS A 119 -13.55 13.89 -20.62
CA HIS A 119 -13.89 15.22 -20.11
C HIS A 119 -14.99 15.16 -19.02
N SER A 120 -16.02 14.33 -19.21
CA SER A 120 -17.08 14.09 -18.22
C SER A 120 -16.53 13.51 -16.91
N LEU A 121 -15.52 12.64 -16.96
CA LEU A 121 -14.83 12.13 -15.77
C LEU A 121 -14.08 13.26 -15.05
N LEU A 122 -13.32 14.08 -15.79
CA LEU A 122 -12.59 15.21 -15.21
C LEU A 122 -13.51 16.31 -14.66
N ASP A 123 -14.69 16.52 -15.25
CA ASP A 123 -15.71 17.45 -14.72
C ASP A 123 -16.18 17.01 -13.33
N ARG A 124 -16.29 15.69 -13.13
CA ARG A 124 -16.79 15.10 -11.89
C ARG A 124 -15.77 14.97 -10.77
N ALA A 125 -14.48 14.95 -11.10
CA ALA A 125 -13.40 14.78 -10.14
C ALA A 125 -13.39 15.88 -9.07
N LYS A 126 -13.37 15.46 -7.80
CA LYS A 126 -13.35 16.34 -6.62
C LYS A 126 -12.15 16.10 -5.72
N THR A 127 -11.68 14.87 -5.61
CA THR A 127 -10.61 14.47 -4.69
C THR A 127 -9.42 13.91 -5.44
N SER A 128 -9.64 12.95 -6.34
CA SER A 128 -8.56 12.20 -6.97
C SER A 128 -8.90 11.68 -8.37
N VAL A 129 -7.87 11.59 -9.20
CA VAL A 129 -7.86 10.90 -10.49
C VAL A 129 -6.67 9.96 -10.49
N GLU A 130 -6.92 8.67 -10.62
CA GLU A 130 -5.92 7.62 -10.77
C GLU A 130 -5.99 7.09 -12.20
N LEU A 131 -4.85 7.03 -12.89
CA LEU A 131 -4.80 6.73 -14.31
C LEU A 131 -3.70 5.72 -14.60
N VAL A 132 -4.04 4.67 -15.33
CA VAL A 132 -3.08 3.71 -15.89
C VAL A 132 -3.16 3.79 -17.40
N SER A 133 -2.02 4.00 -18.06
CA SER A 133 -1.92 3.91 -19.52
C SER A 133 -0.50 3.53 -19.92
N SER A 134 -0.40 2.77 -21.01
CA SER A 134 0.90 2.30 -21.51
C SER A 134 1.71 3.38 -22.21
N LEU A 135 1.02 4.34 -22.85
CA LEU A 135 1.59 5.35 -23.73
C LEU A 135 1.06 6.74 -23.38
N TRP A 136 1.96 7.72 -23.38
CA TRP A 136 1.67 9.13 -23.11
C TRP A 136 2.22 10.00 -24.25
N ASN A 137 1.30 10.54 -25.06
CA ASN A 137 1.57 11.40 -26.21
C ASN A 137 0.29 12.19 -26.56
N LEU A 138 -0.22 12.97 -25.60
CA LEU A 138 -1.45 13.76 -25.77
C LEU A 138 -1.22 15.07 -26.55
N ASN A 139 0.00 15.57 -26.55
CA ASN A 139 0.39 16.76 -27.29
C ASN A 139 1.13 16.33 -28.55
N CYS A 140 0.72 16.85 -29.70
CA CYS A 140 1.43 16.59 -30.94
C CYS A 140 2.58 17.62 -31.13
N TRP A 141 3.62 17.54 -30.28
CA TRP A 141 4.72 18.52 -30.28
C TRP A 141 5.51 18.55 -31.60
N ASP A 142 5.58 17.41 -32.30
CA ASP A 142 6.49 17.21 -33.43
C ASP A 142 5.84 17.49 -34.80
N LEU A 143 4.57 17.88 -34.86
CA LEU A 143 3.88 18.18 -36.13
C LEU A 143 3.58 19.67 -36.26
N ASP A 144 4.15 20.29 -37.28
CA ASP A 144 3.83 21.64 -37.74
C ASP A 144 3.34 21.60 -39.20
N PRO A 145 2.08 21.99 -39.50
CA PRO A 145 1.06 22.46 -38.55
C PRO A 145 0.48 21.33 -37.70
N VAL A 146 0.11 21.66 -36.46
CA VAL A 146 -0.59 20.73 -35.57
C VAL A 146 -1.91 20.29 -36.23
N PRO A 147 -2.16 18.98 -36.42
CA PRO A 147 -3.40 18.51 -36.99
C PRO A 147 -4.60 18.91 -36.13
N SER A 148 -5.72 19.29 -36.75
CA SER A 148 -6.98 19.57 -36.03
C SER A 148 -7.41 18.39 -35.15
N ALA A 149 -7.16 17.17 -35.62
CA ALA A 149 -7.37 15.90 -34.90
C ALA A 149 -6.64 15.82 -33.55
N ALA A 150 -5.47 16.47 -33.42
CA ALA A 150 -4.69 16.47 -32.18
C ALA A 150 -5.23 17.43 -31.11
N LYS A 151 -6.14 18.36 -31.47
CA LYS A 151 -6.68 19.38 -30.56
C LYS A 151 -7.41 18.77 -29.35
N GLN A 152 -8.07 17.62 -29.53
CA GLN A 152 -8.73 16.90 -28.43
C GLN A 152 -7.72 16.38 -27.40
N GLY A 153 -6.60 15.83 -27.85
CA GLY A 153 -5.51 15.39 -26.97
C GLY A 153 -4.91 16.55 -26.20
N GLN A 154 -4.61 17.66 -26.87
CA GLN A 154 -4.09 18.87 -26.24
C GLN A 154 -5.04 19.42 -25.18
N LEU A 155 -6.34 19.50 -25.49
CA LEU A 155 -7.34 19.96 -24.53
C LEU A 155 -7.41 19.05 -23.31
N LEU A 156 -7.38 17.72 -23.51
CA LEU A 156 -7.36 16.76 -22.41
C LEU A 156 -6.12 16.93 -21.53
N PHE A 157 -4.95 17.10 -22.14
CA PHE A 157 -3.70 17.33 -21.44
C PHE A 157 -3.72 18.60 -20.60
N GLN A 158 -4.20 19.72 -21.16
CA GLN A 158 -4.36 20.97 -20.41
C GLN A 158 -5.29 20.81 -19.20
N ARG A 159 -6.36 20.03 -19.35
CA ARG A 159 -7.26 19.74 -18.23
C ARG A 159 -6.59 18.91 -17.14
N LEU A 160 -5.77 17.92 -17.50
CA LEU A 160 -4.99 17.13 -16.53
C LEU A 160 -4.01 18.03 -15.75
N LEU A 161 -3.29 18.92 -16.44
CA LEU A 161 -2.41 19.91 -15.78
C LEU A 161 -3.17 20.83 -14.80
N SER A 162 -4.42 21.16 -15.12
CA SER A 162 -5.26 22.03 -14.28
C SER A 162 -5.87 21.36 -13.05
N LEU A 163 -5.72 20.04 -12.86
CA LEU A 163 -6.37 19.34 -11.74
C LEU A 163 -5.93 19.86 -10.37
N LYS A 164 -4.64 20.19 -10.24
CA LYS A 164 -4.10 20.71 -8.98
C LYS A 164 -4.73 22.03 -8.55
N SER A 165 -5.05 22.92 -9.49
CA SER A 165 -5.69 24.21 -9.17
C SER A 165 -7.13 24.03 -8.64
N ARG A 166 -7.76 22.89 -8.93
CA ARG A 166 -9.05 22.47 -8.37
C ARG A 166 -8.92 21.67 -7.07
N GLY A 167 -7.71 21.45 -6.56
CA GLY A 167 -7.47 20.62 -5.39
C GLY A 167 -7.58 19.10 -5.64
N VAL A 168 -7.65 18.67 -6.91
CA VAL A 168 -7.75 17.26 -7.29
C VAL A 168 -6.36 16.67 -7.44
N LYS A 169 -6.09 15.54 -6.77
CA LYS A 169 -4.83 14.79 -6.86
C LYS A 169 -4.80 13.95 -8.13
N LEU A 170 -3.67 13.94 -8.84
CA LEU A 170 -3.48 13.12 -10.03
C LEU A 170 -2.38 12.09 -9.78
N LYS A 171 -2.72 10.80 -9.86
CA LYS A 171 -1.78 9.68 -9.73
C LYS A 171 -1.75 8.89 -11.03
N ILE A 172 -0.56 8.62 -11.55
CA ILE A 172 -0.35 8.00 -12.85
C ILE A 172 0.57 6.78 -12.74
N VAL A 173 0.14 5.67 -13.32
CA VAL A 173 1.00 4.53 -13.63
C VAL A 173 1.25 4.49 -15.13
N SER A 174 2.52 4.38 -15.51
CA SER A 174 2.95 4.23 -16.90
C SER A 174 3.93 3.08 -17.06
N SER A 175 4.05 2.53 -18.29
CA SER A 175 5.12 1.59 -18.62
C SER A 175 6.48 2.30 -18.72
N TRP A 176 6.48 3.57 -19.10
CA TRP A 176 7.68 4.37 -19.38
C TRP A 176 7.49 5.77 -18.81
N THR A 177 8.50 6.30 -18.10
CA THR A 177 8.49 7.65 -17.52
C THR A 177 9.16 8.70 -18.39
N ASP A 178 9.87 8.32 -19.44
CA ASP A 178 10.60 9.26 -20.31
C ASP A 178 9.71 9.88 -21.40
N SER A 179 8.54 10.39 -20.99
CA SER A 179 7.64 11.19 -21.83
C SER A 179 7.70 12.65 -21.39
N THR A 180 7.74 13.58 -22.35
CA THR A 180 7.71 15.02 -22.09
C THR A 180 6.40 15.42 -21.39
N GLU A 181 5.28 14.75 -21.73
CA GLU A 181 3.99 14.93 -21.07
C GLU A 181 4.02 14.51 -19.61
N LEU A 182 4.60 13.34 -19.30
CA LEU A 182 4.68 12.86 -17.92
C LEU A 182 5.53 13.80 -17.07
N LYS A 183 6.71 14.22 -17.56
CA LYS A 183 7.56 15.21 -16.87
C LYS A 183 6.82 16.53 -16.62
N ALA A 184 6.04 16.99 -17.60
CA ALA A 184 5.23 18.19 -17.45
C ALA A 184 4.10 18.00 -16.43
N LEU A 185 3.45 16.83 -16.36
CA LEU A 185 2.44 16.51 -15.34
C LEU A 185 3.06 16.44 -13.94
N GLU A 186 4.23 15.82 -13.78
CA GLU A 186 4.98 15.81 -12.51
C GLU A 186 5.33 17.21 -12.04
N ALA A 187 5.80 18.07 -12.95
CA ALA A 187 6.06 19.48 -12.67
C ALA A 187 4.80 20.24 -12.21
N HIS A 188 3.60 19.72 -12.53
CA HIS A 188 2.30 20.25 -12.10
C HIS A 188 1.66 19.44 -10.97
N SER A 189 2.48 18.82 -10.12
CA SER A 189 2.06 18.07 -8.91
C SER A 189 1.31 16.76 -9.17
N ALA A 190 1.44 16.16 -10.35
CA ALA A 190 1.03 14.77 -10.54
C ALA A 190 2.07 13.83 -9.92
N GLU A 191 1.60 12.75 -9.30
CA GLU A 191 2.46 11.66 -8.85
C GLU A 191 2.54 10.62 -9.98
N VAL A 192 3.71 10.44 -10.59
CA VAL A 192 3.91 9.48 -11.68
C VAL A 192 4.79 8.33 -11.21
N ARG A 193 4.41 7.10 -11.56
CA ARG A 193 5.20 5.90 -11.31
C ARG A 193 5.33 5.06 -12.57
N SER A 194 6.56 4.66 -12.88
CA SER A 194 6.86 3.66 -13.92
C SER A 194 6.77 2.25 -13.37
N VAL A 195 6.24 1.33 -14.17
CA VAL A 195 6.27 -0.11 -13.90
C VAL A 195 6.91 -0.84 -15.08
N ASN A 196 8.07 -1.48 -14.82
CA ASN A 196 8.77 -2.25 -15.83
C ASN A 196 8.18 -3.67 -15.94
N MET A 197 7.07 -3.80 -16.65
CA MET A 197 6.40 -5.08 -16.88
C MET A 197 7.27 -6.09 -17.64
N THR A 198 8.25 -5.61 -18.41
CA THR A 198 9.20 -6.46 -19.13
C THR A 198 10.15 -7.17 -18.16
N ALA A 199 10.64 -6.47 -17.13
CA ALA A 199 11.42 -7.10 -16.05
C ALA A 199 10.56 -8.09 -15.25
N LEU A 200 9.32 -7.72 -14.94
CA LEU A 200 8.44 -8.50 -14.05
C LEU A 200 7.85 -9.76 -14.70
N THR A 201 7.47 -9.68 -15.98
CA THR A 201 6.72 -10.75 -16.67
C THR A 201 7.23 -11.13 -18.05
N ARG A 202 8.27 -10.44 -18.54
CA ARG A 202 8.69 -10.50 -19.96
C ARG A 202 7.62 -10.01 -20.94
N GLY A 203 6.60 -9.30 -20.44
CA GLY A 203 5.53 -8.68 -21.21
C GLY A 203 5.58 -7.15 -21.17
N GLY A 204 4.45 -6.51 -21.46
CA GLY A 204 4.26 -5.06 -21.39
C GLY A 204 3.02 -4.68 -20.58
N LEU A 205 2.96 -3.43 -20.11
CA LEU A 205 1.72 -2.86 -19.57
C LEU A 205 0.82 -2.50 -20.75
N HIS A 206 -0.34 -3.13 -20.86
CA HIS A 206 -1.35 -2.82 -21.89
C HIS A 206 -2.67 -2.33 -21.30
N SER A 207 -2.74 -2.19 -19.98
CA SER A 207 -3.93 -1.72 -19.28
C SER A 207 -4.13 -0.23 -19.53
N SER A 208 -5.33 0.15 -19.93
CA SER A 208 -5.77 1.56 -19.93
C SER A 208 -7.08 1.70 -19.16
N PHE A 209 -7.00 2.37 -18.01
CA PHE A 209 -8.17 2.64 -17.19
C PHE A 209 -7.99 3.87 -16.31
N TRP A 210 -9.12 4.44 -15.91
CA TRP A 210 -9.19 5.61 -15.04
C TRP A 210 -10.07 5.28 -13.85
N ILE A 211 -9.73 5.84 -12.68
CA ILE A 211 -10.55 5.83 -11.48
C ILE A 211 -10.63 7.27 -11.00
N VAL A 212 -11.85 7.77 -10.81
CA VAL A 212 -12.11 9.13 -10.34
C VAL A 212 -12.90 9.06 -9.04
N ASP A 213 -12.35 9.67 -7.99
CA ASP A 213 -12.89 9.74 -6.63
C ASP A 213 -13.37 8.38 -6.08
N ARG A 214 -12.68 7.27 -6.45
CA ARG A 214 -13.10 5.87 -6.19
C ARG A 214 -14.58 5.58 -6.50
N LYS A 215 -15.14 6.24 -7.52
CA LYS A 215 -16.57 6.22 -7.80
C LYS A 215 -16.92 6.09 -9.28
N HIS A 216 -16.12 6.69 -10.15
CA HIS A 216 -16.30 6.63 -11.59
C HIS A 216 -15.10 5.96 -12.23
N VAL A 217 -15.32 5.10 -13.22
CA VAL A 217 -14.24 4.39 -13.89
C VAL A 217 -14.38 4.45 -15.40
N TYR A 218 -13.24 4.45 -16.09
CA TYR A 218 -13.15 4.09 -17.50
C TYR A 218 -12.27 2.85 -17.61
N ILE A 219 -12.66 1.89 -18.45
CA ILE A 219 -11.81 0.75 -18.81
C ILE A 219 -11.94 0.57 -20.33
N GLY A 220 -10.83 0.49 -21.04
CA GLY A 220 -10.88 0.32 -22.50
C GLY A 220 -9.52 0.20 -23.17
N SER A 221 -9.52 0.33 -24.49
CA SER A 221 -8.33 0.19 -25.34
C SER A 221 -7.55 1.50 -25.52
N ALA A 222 -8.16 2.66 -25.26
CA ALA A 222 -7.57 3.95 -25.59
C ALA A 222 -6.46 4.34 -24.61
N ASP A 223 -5.23 4.43 -25.09
CA ASP A 223 -4.12 5.03 -24.34
C ASP A 223 -4.19 6.56 -24.30
N MET A 224 -3.31 7.19 -23.51
CA MET A 224 -3.14 8.64 -23.45
C MET A 224 -2.37 9.18 -24.67
N ASP A 225 -2.86 8.87 -25.87
CA ASP A 225 -2.34 9.30 -27.17
C ASP A 225 -3.43 10.09 -27.91
N TRP A 226 -3.09 11.26 -28.45
CA TRP A 226 -4.04 12.07 -29.21
C TRP A 226 -4.66 11.30 -30.39
N ARG A 227 -3.94 10.29 -30.94
CA ARG A 227 -4.45 9.42 -32.01
C ARG A 227 -5.57 8.51 -31.53
N SER A 228 -5.57 8.08 -30.27
CA SER A 228 -6.67 7.30 -29.70
C SER A 228 -7.97 8.12 -29.55
N LEU A 229 -7.88 9.45 -29.56
CA LEU A 229 -9.02 10.36 -29.52
C LEU A 229 -9.53 10.81 -30.89
N SER A 230 -8.88 10.41 -31.98
CA SER A 230 -9.21 10.95 -33.32
C SER A 230 -8.95 10.00 -34.49
N LYS A 231 -7.84 9.25 -34.49
CA LYS A 231 -7.37 8.45 -35.64
C LYS A 231 -7.49 6.94 -35.47
N ARG A 232 -7.53 6.42 -34.24
CA ARG A 232 -7.66 4.97 -33.97
C ARG A 232 -9.10 4.62 -33.65
N LYS A 233 -9.55 3.43 -34.10
CA LYS A 233 -10.79 2.85 -33.57
C LYS A 233 -10.50 2.36 -32.16
N GLU A 234 -11.16 2.97 -31.21
CA GLU A 234 -11.01 2.63 -29.79
C GLU A 234 -12.38 2.28 -29.21
N LEU A 235 -12.37 1.44 -28.18
CA LEU A 235 -13.57 0.99 -27.48
C LEU A 235 -13.28 0.86 -25.99
N GLY A 236 -14.24 1.27 -25.18
CA GLY A 236 -14.22 1.08 -23.75
C GLY A 236 -15.58 1.32 -23.14
N VAL A 237 -15.64 1.26 -21.82
CA VAL A 237 -16.83 1.57 -21.05
C VAL A 237 -16.51 2.64 -20.02
N VAL A 238 -17.43 3.56 -19.83
CA VAL A 238 -17.41 4.49 -18.69
C VAL A 238 -18.53 4.08 -17.74
N VAL A 239 -18.17 3.79 -16.50
CA VAL A 239 -19.11 3.42 -15.44
C VAL A 239 -19.14 4.52 -14.40
N TYR A 240 -20.33 5.06 -14.14
CA TYR A 240 -20.55 6.14 -13.19
C TYR A 240 -21.24 5.63 -11.93
N ASN A 241 -20.95 6.26 -10.79
CA ASN A 241 -21.58 6.01 -9.48
C ASN A 241 -21.41 4.56 -8.97
N CYS A 242 -20.35 3.89 -9.41
CA CYS A 242 -20.14 2.47 -9.17
C CYS A 242 -18.96 2.26 -8.22
N SER A 243 -19.10 2.73 -6.98
CA SER A 243 -17.95 2.78 -6.08
C SER A 243 -17.49 1.39 -5.63
N CYS A 244 -18.36 0.37 -5.55
CA CYS A 244 -17.89 -0.99 -5.24
C CYS A 244 -16.96 -1.54 -6.33
N LEU A 245 -17.31 -1.34 -7.61
CA LEU A 245 -16.46 -1.74 -8.73
C LEU A 245 -15.18 -0.90 -8.79
N ALA A 246 -15.27 0.40 -8.50
CA ALA A 246 -14.14 1.29 -8.48
C ALA A 246 -13.14 0.96 -7.35
N LEU A 247 -13.62 0.50 -6.18
CA LEU A 247 -12.77 0.00 -5.11
C LEU A 247 -11.96 -1.22 -5.55
N ASP A 248 -12.60 -2.17 -6.23
CA ASP A 248 -11.91 -3.36 -6.73
C ASP A 248 -10.87 -3.00 -7.81
N LEU A 249 -11.21 -2.08 -8.73
CA LEU A 249 -10.27 -1.55 -9.72
C LEU A 249 -9.13 -0.75 -9.08
N HIS A 250 -9.39 -0.02 -7.99
CA HIS A 250 -8.34 0.67 -7.23
C HIS A 250 -7.33 -0.31 -6.63
N ARG A 251 -7.75 -1.51 -6.22
CA ARG A 251 -6.78 -2.54 -5.77
C ARG A 251 -5.83 -2.97 -6.90
N VAL A 252 -6.32 -3.01 -8.14
CA VAL A 252 -5.48 -3.21 -9.34
C VAL A 252 -4.53 -2.03 -9.55
N PHE A 253 -5.01 -0.79 -9.40
CA PHE A 253 -4.14 0.39 -9.46
C PHE A 253 -3.03 0.33 -8.41
N SER A 254 -3.39 0.12 -7.15
CA SER A 254 -2.49 0.02 -6.00
C SER A 254 -1.49 -1.13 -6.14
N PHE A 255 -1.90 -2.22 -6.79
CA PHE A 255 -1.00 -3.29 -7.18
C PHE A 255 0.10 -2.80 -8.12
N TYR A 256 -0.24 -2.15 -9.24
CA TYR A 256 0.77 -1.58 -10.14
C TYR A 256 1.62 -0.51 -9.44
N TRP A 257 0.99 0.32 -8.63
CA TRP A 257 1.63 1.41 -7.92
C TRP A 257 2.72 0.93 -6.95
N GLN A 258 2.54 -0.24 -6.33
CA GLN A 258 3.52 -0.89 -5.46
C GLN A 258 4.66 -1.59 -6.22
N LEU A 259 4.47 -1.89 -7.51
CA LEU A 259 5.50 -2.47 -8.38
C LEU A 259 6.47 -1.44 -8.95
N HIS A 260 6.29 -0.16 -8.63
CA HIS A 260 7.23 0.87 -9.01
C HIS A 260 8.65 0.56 -8.51
N ASP A 261 9.63 0.68 -9.40
CA ASP A 261 11.04 0.36 -9.19
C ASP A 261 11.30 -1.06 -8.66
N ARG A 262 10.38 -2.01 -8.95
CA ARG A 262 10.57 -3.43 -8.69
C ARG A 262 10.93 -4.16 -9.99
N ASP A 263 11.82 -5.12 -9.84
CA ASP A 263 12.27 -6.07 -10.87
C ASP A 263 11.73 -7.49 -10.62
N TYR A 264 11.06 -7.72 -9.48
CA TYR A 264 10.36 -8.97 -9.16
C TYR A 264 8.98 -8.71 -8.57
N ILE A 265 8.10 -9.71 -8.67
CA ILE A 265 6.77 -9.71 -8.06
C ILE A 265 6.87 -10.41 -6.70
N PRO A 266 6.57 -9.74 -5.57
CA PRO A 266 6.47 -10.37 -4.26
C PRO A 266 5.55 -11.61 -4.25
N SER A 267 5.93 -12.63 -3.47
CA SER A 267 5.09 -13.82 -3.27
C SER A 267 3.96 -13.59 -2.27
N ILE A 268 4.10 -12.60 -1.39
CA ILE A 268 3.13 -12.24 -0.36
C ILE A 268 2.69 -10.79 -0.59
N TRP A 269 1.38 -10.58 -0.64
CA TRP A 269 0.78 -9.27 -0.84
C TRP A 269 -0.12 -8.88 0.33
N SER A 270 -0.25 -7.57 0.55
CA SER A 270 -1.26 -7.04 1.46
C SER A 270 -2.67 -7.35 0.94
N LYS A 271 -3.62 -7.53 1.86
CA LYS A 271 -5.05 -7.62 1.53
C LYS A 271 -5.54 -6.41 0.72
N ARG A 272 -4.87 -5.25 0.86
CA ARG A 272 -5.20 -4.00 0.15
C ARG A 272 -5.03 -4.05 -1.38
N VAL A 273 -4.31 -5.04 -1.91
CA VAL A 273 -4.16 -5.24 -3.37
C VAL A 273 -4.80 -6.54 -3.87
N THR A 274 -5.46 -7.28 -2.99
CA THR A 274 -6.16 -8.53 -3.35
C THR A 274 -7.55 -8.20 -3.88
N ALA A 275 -7.97 -8.78 -5.01
CA ALA A 275 -9.32 -8.55 -5.55
C ALA A 275 -10.41 -8.87 -4.51
N LEU A 276 -11.45 -8.04 -4.50
CA LEU A 276 -12.66 -8.22 -3.73
C LEU A 276 -13.63 -9.19 -4.40
N TYR A 277 -13.68 -9.12 -5.73
CA TYR A 277 -14.62 -9.87 -6.54
C TYR A 277 -13.86 -10.71 -7.56
N GLY A 278 -14.39 -11.88 -7.87
CA GLY A 278 -13.74 -12.80 -8.80
C GLY A 278 -14.75 -13.64 -9.55
N LYS A 279 -14.25 -14.52 -10.42
CA LYS A 279 -15.08 -15.38 -11.28
C LYS A 279 -16.12 -16.19 -10.50
N HIS A 280 -15.76 -16.71 -9.32
CA HIS A 280 -16.63 -17.55 -8.50
C HIS A 280 -17.52 -16.76 -7.53
N GLN A 281 -17.16 -15.50 -7.25
CA GLN A 281 -17.89 -14.61 -6.36
C GLN A 281 -17.87 -13.19 -6.98
N PRO A 282 -18.68 -12.96 -8.02
CA PRO A 282 -18.73 -11.67 -8.69
C PRO A 282 -19.44 -10.64 -7.81
N LEU A 283 -19.25 -9.36 -8.13
CA LEU A 283 -20.03 -8.27 -7.58
C LEU A 283 -21.41 -8.26 -8.24
N GLU A 284 -22.44 -8.56 -7.45
CA GLU A 284 -23.83 -8.33 -7.82
C GLU A 284 -24.15 -6.83 -7.75
N LEU A 285 -24.64 -6.25 -8.86
CA LEU A 285 -24.87 -4.81 -9.01
C LEU A 285 -25.97 -4.52 -10.04
N GLN A 286 -26.39 -3.26 -10.11
CA GLN A 286 -27.34 -2.76 -11.12
C GLN A 286 -26.58 -1.97 -12.19
N LEU A 287 -26.68 -2.36 -13.46
CA LEU A 287 -26.19 -1.61 -14.61
C LEU A 287 -27.38 -0.97 -15.32
N ASN A 288 -27.49 0.36 -15.26
CA ASN A 288 -28.62 1.09 -15.86
C ASN A 288 -29.98 0.50 -15.42
N ALA A 289 -30.15 0.30 -14.11
CA ALA A 289 -31.32 -0.34 -13.50
C ALA A 289 -31.56 -1.82 -13.89
N THR A 290 -30.60 -2.47 -14.55
CA THR A 290 -30.66 -3.90 -14.91
C THR A 290 -29.74 -4.73 -14.01
N PRO A 291 -30.21 -5.81 -13.38
CA PRO A 291 -29.35 -6.72 -12.61
C PRO A 291 -28.21 -7.30 -13.43
N ALA A 292 -27.00 -7.26 -12.87
CA ALA A 292 -25.79 -7.78 -13.48
C ALA A 292 -24.79 -8.26 -12.42
N ALA A 293 -23.89 -9.14 -12.86
CA ALA A 293 -22.75 -9.59 -12.07
C ALA A 293 -21.45 -9.20 -12.80
N ALA A 294 -20.49 -8.61 -12.09
CA ALA A 294 -19.22 -8.18 -12.68
C ALA A 294 -18.02 -8.47 -11.78
N TYR A 295 -16.85 -8.62 -12.37
CA TYR A 295 -15.57 -8.67 -11.65
C TYR A 295 -14.46 -8.10 -12.55
N VAL A 296 -13.41 -7.55 -11.95
CA VAL A 296 -12.22 -7.09 -12.68
C VAL A 296 -11.18 -8.20 -12.66
N SER A 297 -10.47 -8.39 -13.77
CA SER A 297 -9.38 -9.34 -13.86
C SER A 297 -8.21 -8.75 -14.65
N VAL A 298 -7.00 -9.02 -14.18
CA VAL A 298 -5.76 -8.63 -14.85
C VAL A 298 -5.02 -9.88 -15.26
N ARG A 299 -4.62 -9.94 -16.53
CA ARG A 299 -3.89 -11.08 -17.06
C ARG A 299 -2.46 -11.12 -16.48
N ASN A 300 -2.06 -12.30 -16.02
CA ASN A 300 -0.68 -12.75 -15.84
C ASN A 300 0.20 -12.18 -14.71
N ILE A 301 -0.35 -11.50 -13.71
CA ILE A 301 0.51 -11.10 -12.58
C ILE A 301 0.17 -11.78 -11.25
N VAL A 302 -0.89 -11.46 -10.51
CA VAL A 302 -1.07 -12.07 -9.15
C VAL A 302 -2.54 -12.23 -8.77
N PHE A 303 -3.39 -12.76 -9.67
CA PHE A 303 -4.75 -13.20 -9.28
C PHE A 303 -4.88 -14.73 -9.15
N ARG A 304 -3.75 -15.46 -9.12
CA ARG A 304 -3.71 -16.86 -8.70
C ARG A 304 -3.62 -16.94 -7.18
N ASN A 305 -4.76 -16.72 -6.53
CA ASN A 305 -5.11 -17.36 -5.26
C ASN A 305 -6.64 -17.55 -5.24
N ALA A 306 -7.13 -18.26 -6.25
CA ALA A 306 -8.34 -19.06 -6.17
C ALA A 306 -8.09 -20.25 -7.11
N GLU A 307 -8.14 -21.45 -6.57
CA GLU A 307 -7.87 -22.70 -7.26
C GLU A 307 -8.75 -22.90 -8.51
N PHE A 308 -8.30 -23.83 -9.35
CA PHE A 308 -8.98 -24.53 -10.45
C PHE A 308 -8.73 -24.09 -11.91
N THR A 309 -7.83 -24.89 -12.51
CA THR A 309 -7.89 -25.51 -13.85
C THR A 309 -8.13 -24.63 -15.08
N THR A 310 -7.06 -24.50 -15.87
CA THR A 310 -7.11 -24.44 -17.34
C THR A 310 -7.77 -25.69 -17.89
N SER A 311 -8.85 -25.51 -18.66
CA SER A 311 -9.30 -26.47 -19.67
C SER A 311 -9.42 -25.72 -21.00
N TYR A 312 -8.55 -26.16 -21.93
CA TYR A 312 -8.44 -25.93 -23.39
C TYR A 312 -8.61 -24.51 -23.94
#